data_AF-A0A0C3DQU2-F1
#
_entry.id   AF-A0A0C3DQU2-F1
#
_cell.length_a   1.000
_cell.length_b   1.000
_cell.length_c   1.000
_cell.angle_alpha   90.00
_cell.angle_beta   90.00
_cell.angle_gamma   90.00
#
_symmetry.space_group_name_H-M   'P 1'
#
loop_
_entity.id
_entity.type
_entity.pdbx_description
1 polymer ?
#
loop_
_entity_poly.entity_id
_entity_poly.type
_entity_poly.pdbx_seq_one_letter_code
_entity_poly.pdbx_strand_id
1 'polypeptide(L)'
;METADSNHEQILAHIRKTLVELFDLSADDVQPKARLYEDLDIDSIDAVDLVVELKQFTGRRIKPDDFKSVRTIDDVVNVVEQLMQR
;
A
#
# COMPACT_ATOMS: atom_id res chain seq x y z
N MET A 1 0.53 7.07 -26.91
CA MET A 1 0.38 7.74 -25.61
C MET A 1 1.08 6.87 -24.61
N GLU A 2 2.03 7.47 -23.92
CA GLU A 2 3.17 6.88 -23.23
C GLU A 2 2.77 5.91 -22.10
N THR A 3 3.43 4.75 -22.00
CA THR A 3 3.31 3.83 -20.85
C THR A 3 4.71 3.42 -20.40
N ALA A 4 5.51 4.39 -19.95
CA ALA A 4 6.77 4.12 -19.27
C ALA A 4 6.74 4.58 -17.79
N ASP A 5 5.72 5.36 -17.39
CA ASP A 5 5.51 5.86 -16.04
C ASP A 5 4.39 5.09 -15.28
N SER A 6 3.92 3.96 -15.81
CA SER A 6 2.62 3.38 -15.45
C SER A 6 2.59 2.53 -14.17
N ASN A 7 3.70 1.95 -13.70
CA ASN A 7 3.60 0.98 -12.60
C ASN A 7 3.43 1.62 -11.22
N HIS A 8 4.23 2.64 -10.88
CA HIS A 8 4.16 3.30 -9.56
C HIS A 8 2.79 3.93 -9.31
N GLU A 9 2.32 4.74 -10.25
CA GLU A 9 1.03 5.43 -10.14
C GLU A 9 -0.14 4.46 -10.16
N GLN A 10 -0.06 3.36 -10.93
CA GLN A 10 -1.10 2.33 -10.90
C GLN A 10 -1.11 1.56 -9.58
N ILE A 11 0.06 1.23 -9.02
CA ILE A 11 0.17 0.60 -7.70
C ILE A 11 -0.38 1.55 -6.65
N LEU A 12 0.06 2.79 -6.62
CA LEU A 12 -0.43 3.79 -5.67
C LEU A 12 -1.93 4.01 -5.78
N ALA A 13 -2.47 4.13 -6.99
CA ALA A 13 -3.90 4.27 -7.21
C ALA A 13 -4.67 3.02 -6.74
N HIS A 14 -4.14 1.82 -7.00
CA HIS A 14 -4.74 0.57 -6.55
C HIS A 14 -4.73 0.45 -5.03
N ILE A 15 -3.57 0.63 -4.41
CA ILE A 15 -3.40 0.58 -2.95
C ILE A 15 -4.27 1.62 -2.27
N ARG A 16 -4.29 2.86 -2.79
CA ARG A 16 -5.17 3.93 -2.27
C ARG A 16 -6.63 3.52 -2.35
N LYS A 17 -7.07 2.95 -3.47
CA LYS A 17 -8.45 2.47 -3.64
C LYS A 17 -8.76 1.32 -2.68
N THR A 18 -7.85 0.35 -2.55
CA THR A 18 -7.98 -0.75 -1.59
C THR A 18 -8.10 -0.22 -0.17
N LEU A 19 -7.24 0.71 0.26
CA LEU A 19 -7.28 1.28 1.61
C LEU A 19 -8.61 1.99 1.86
N VAL A 20 -9.08 2.78 0.90
CA VAL A 20 -10.37 3.47 0.96
C VAL A 20 -11.52 2.47 1.07
N GLU A 21 -11.48 1.35 0.34
CA GLU A 21 -12.54 0.34 0.33
C GLU A 21 -12.49 -0.62 1.54
N LEU A 22 -11.29 -1.00 2.00
CA LEU A 22 -11.10 -1.92 3.13
C LEU A 22 -11.28 -1.25 4.49
N PHE A 23 -10.80 -0.01 4.62
CA PHE A 23 -10.81 0.73 5.90
C PHE A 23 -11.84 1.86 5.92
N ASP A 24 -12.69 1.98 4.89
CA ASP A 24 -13.70 3.03 4.74
C ASP A 24 -13.11 4.46 4.89
N LEU A 25 -11.87 4.63 4.42
CA LEU A 25 -11.13 5.89 4.53
C LEU A 25 -11.48 6.83 3.37
N SER A 26 -11.28 8.13 3.58
CA SER A 26 -11.38 9.09 2.46
C SER A 26 -10.13 9.05 1.61
N ALA A 27 -10.30 9.06 0.28
CA ALA A 27 -9.16 9.13 -0.63
C ALA A 27 -8.29 10.37 -0.37
N ASP A 28 -8.88 11.47 0.10
CA ASP A 28 -8.17 12.71 0.47
C ASP A 28 -7.23 12.53 1.68
N ASP A 29 -7.60 11.63 2.59
CA ASP A 29 -6.83 11.22 3.77
C ASP A 29 -5.67 10.31 3.38
N VAL A 30 -5.89 9.41 2.42
CA VAL A 30 -4.87 8.47 1.92
C VAL A 30 -3.86 9.19 1.01
N GLN A 31 -2.98 9.97 1.63
CA GLN A 31 -1.86 10.64 0.98
C GLN A 31 -0.59 9.79 1.05
N PRO A 32 0.34 9.90 0.09
CA PRO A 32 1.61 9.16 0.15
C PRO A 32 2.39 9.42 1.45
N LYS A 33 2.29 10.64 1.98
CA LYS A 33 2.88 11.07 3.26
C LYS A 33 2.05 10.74 4.50
N ALA A 34 0.82 10.25 4.32
CA ALA A 34 -0.06 9.85 5.43
C ALA A 34 0.54 8.63 6.14
N ARG A 35 0.42 8.63 7.46
CA ARG A 35 0.92 7.54 8.31
C ARG A 35 -0.19 6.55 8.58
N LEU A 36 0.05 5.26 8.35
CA LEU A 36 -0.97 4.23 8.58
C LEU A 36 -1.45 4.29 10.04
N TYR A 37 -0.52 4.25 10.99
CA TYR A 37 -0.86 4.17 12.42
C TYR A 37 -1.30 5.48 13.07
N GLU A 38 -0.91 6.64 12.54
CA GLU A 38 -1.16 7.94 13.19
C GLU A 38 -2.23 8.77 12.49
N ASP A 39 -2.32 8.67 11.17
CA ASP A 39 -3.20 9.51 10.34
C ASP A 39 -4.45 8.72 9.94
N LEU A 40 -4.25 7.47 9.51
CA LEU A 40 -5.31 6.59 9.02
C LEU A 40 -5.90 5.67 10.09
N ASP A 41 -5.46 5.80 11.35
CA ASP A 41 -5.88 4.99 12.51
C ASP A 41 -5.82 3.47 12.26
N ILE A 42 -4.86 3.03 11.45
CA ILE A 42 -4.68 1.61 11.09
C ILE A 42 -4.09 0.88 12.29
N ASP A 43 -4.83 -0.09 12.82
CA ASP A 43 -4.35 -0.95 13.88
C ASP A 43 -3.48 -2.09 13.35
N SER A 44 -2.83 -2.80 14.26
CA SER A 44 -2.05 -3.99 13.94
C SER A 44 -2.86 -5.14 13.30
N ILE A 45 -4.20 -5.13 13.43
CA ILE A 45 -5.10 -6.06 12.72
C ILE A 45 -5.30 -5.59 11.27
N ASP A 46 -5.59 -4.31 11.08
CA ASP A 46 -5.80 -3.69 9.76
C ASP A 46 -4.56 -3.81 8.87
N ALA A 47 -3.37 -3.65 9.47
CA ALA A 47 -2.10 -3.88 8.79
C ALA A 47 -1.97 -5.31 8.23
N VAL A 48 -2.51 -6.31 8.92
CA VAL A 48 -2.49 -7.72 8.46
C VAL A 48 -3.39 -7.90 7.24
N ASP A 49 -4.58 -7.31 7.24
CA ASP A 49 -5.48 -7.34 6.07
C ASP A 49 -4.85 -6.66 4.85
N LEU A 50 -4.18 -5.51 5.05
CA LEU A 50 -3.45 -4.84 3.98
C LEU A 50 -2.36 -5.75 3.39
N VAL A 51 -1.54 -6.40 4.24
CA VAL A 51 -0.50 -7.34 3.78
C VAL A 51 -1.10 -8.47 2.96
N VAL A 52 -2.25 -9.00 3.39
CA VAL A 52 -2.92 -10.11 2.72
C VAL A 52 -3.41 -9.69 1.34
N GLU A 53 -4.02 -8.51 1.20
CA GLU A 53 -4.46 -7.97 -0.08
C GLU A 53 -3.25 -7.74 -1.01
N LEU A 54 -2.25 -6.98 -0.56
CA LEU A 54 -1.06 -6.68 -1.37
C LEU A 54 -0.31 -7.94 -1.84
N LYS A 55 -0.28 -8.97 -1.00
CA LYS A 55 0.27 -10.28 -1.36
C LYS A 55 -0.55 -10.96 -2.46
N GLN A 56 -1.87 -10.83 -2.45
CA GLN A 56 -2.75 -11.35 -3.50
C GLN A 56 -2.58 -10.56 -4.80
N PHE A 57 -2.51 -9.22 -4.71
CA PHE A 57 -2.27 -8.35 -5.86
C PHE A 57 -0.93 -8.60 -6.54
N THR A 58 0.16 -8.63 -5.77
CA THR A 58 1.52 -8.86 -6.29
C THR A 58 1.80 -10.32 -6.63
N GLY A 59 1.02 -11.25 -6.06
CA GLY A 59 1.30 -12.69 -6.11
C GLY A 59 2.62 -13.08 -5.42
N ARG A 60 3.31 -12.17 -4.72
CA ARG A 60 4.59 -12.41 -4.08
C ARG A 60 4.48 -12.38 -2.56
N ARG A 61 5.34 -13.17 -1.91
CA ARG A 61 5.40 -13.26 -0.46
C ARG A 61 6.05 -12.00 0.12
N ILE A 62 5.23 -11.12 0.68
CA ILE A 62 5.69 -9.99 1.49
C ILE A 62 6.20 -10.52 2.84
N LYS A 63 7.40 -10.13 3.28
CA LYS A 63 7.88 -10.52 4.60
C LYS A 63 7.33 -9.56 5.65
N PRO A 64 7.01 -10.04 6.85
CA PRO A 64 6.57 -9.18 7.94
C PRO A 64 7.61 -8.12 8.33
N ASP A 65 8.90 -8.35 8.04
CA ASP A 65 9.97 -7.38 8.31
C ASP A 65 9.95 -6.18 7.35
N ASP A 66 9.59 -6.39 6.07
CA ASP A 66 9.33 -5.30 5.12
C ASP A 66 8.19 -4.43 5.64
N PHE A 67 7.16 -5.05 6.20
CA PHE A 67 5.99 -4.34 6.74
C PHE A 67 6.21 -3.66 8.09
N LYS A 68 7.14 -4.15 8.93
CA LYS A 68 7.53 -3.44 10.16
C LYS A 68 8.20 -2.10 9.89
N SER A 69 8.82 -1.97 8.72
CA SER A 69 9.48 -0.73 8.30
C SER A 69 8.49 0.24 7.66
N VAL A 70 7.36 -0.27 7.16
CA VAL A 70 6.29 0.53 6.56
C VAL A 70 5.60 1.37 7.63
N ARG A 71 5.68 2.69 7.47
CA ARG A 71 4.96 3.66 8.31
C ARG A 71 4.02 4.55 7.53
N THR A 72 4.24 4.67 6.22
CA THR A 72 3.52 5.57 5.32
C THR A 72 2.97 4.82 4.12
N ILE A 73 1.98 5.41 3.44
CA ILE A 73 1.47 4.86 2.18
C ILE A 73 2.57 4.73 1.14
N ASP A 74 3.48 5.70 1.08
CA ASP A 74 4.64 5.66 0.18
C ASP A 74 5.51 4.43 0.42
N ASP A 75 5.80 4.08 1.68
CA ASP A 75 6.53 2.85 2.02
C ASP A 75 5.82 1.59 1.48
N VAL A 76 4.49 1.51 1.62
CA VAL A 76 3.71 0.38 1.13
C VAL A 76 3.88 0.25 -0.40
N VAL A 77 3.72 1.37 -1.10
CA VAL A 77 3.83 1.44 -2.56
C VAL A 77 5.25 1.06 -3.00
N ASN A 78 6.28 1.56 -2.32
CA ASN A 78 7.68 1.25 -2.60
C ASN A 78 7.97 -0.26 -2.46
N VAL A 79 7.50 -0.89 -1.37
CA VAL A 79 7.69 -2.33 -1.16
C VAL A 79 7.04 -3.14 -2.27
N VAL A 80 5.80 -2.78 -2.64
CA VAL A 80 5.03 -3.45 -3.68
C VAL A 80 5.68 -3.27 -5.06
N GLU A 81 6.10 -2.06 -5.39
CA GLU A 81 6.82 -1.77 -6.63
C GLU A 81 8.11 -2.58 -6.72
N GLN A 82 8.92 -2.59 -5.65
CA GLN A 82 10.14 -3.39 -5.64
C GLN A 82 9.87 -4.88 -5.83
N LEU A 83 8.76 -5.41 -5.30
CA LEU A 83 8.38 -6.80 -5.50
C LEU A 83 7.95 -7.10 -6.94
N MET A 84 7.30 -6.16 -7.62
CA MET A 84 6.84 -6.30 -9.01
C MET A 84 7.96 -6.11 -10.04
N GLN A 85 8.99 -5.33 -9.72
CA GLN A 85 10.18 -5.17 -10.58
C GLN A 85 11.22 -6.30 -10.44
N ARG A 86 11.01 -7.23 -9.50
CA ARG A 86 11.89 -8.37 -9.21
C ARG A 86 11.47 -9.65 -9.92
#